data_AF-A0A2W2AM05-F1
#
_entry.id   AF-A0A2W2AM05-F1
#
_cell.length_a   1.000
_cell.length_b   1.000
_cell.length_c   1.000
_cell.angle_alpha   90.00
_cell.angle_beta   90.00
_cell.angle_gamma   90.00
#
_symmetry.space_group_name_H-M   'P 1'
#
loop_
_entity.id
_entity.type
_entity.pdbx_description
1 polymer ?
#
loop_
_entity_poly.entity_id
_entity_poly.type
_entity_poly.pdbx_seq_one_letter_code
_entity_poly.pdbx_strand_id
1 'polypeptide(L)'
;MEPADAEKSIVSIVDETTRSVGGHWTVYSEPTAESCAEAADDGLTYTYILMQDAPPTDPAKAVAAVEQLWKDKGITSQQYRREPRTRSSVSAAVAAL
;
A
#
# COMPACT_ATOMS: atom_id res chain seq x y z
N MET A 1 -0.11 -15.28 -13.26
CA MET A 1 -0.87 -15.16 -12.00
C MET A 1 -2.28 -14.81 -12.41
N GLU A 2 -3.30 -15.48 -11.87
CA GLU A 2 -4.69 -15.13 -12.20
C GLU A 2 -5.06 -13.78 -11.54
N PRO A 3 -5.94 -12.96 -12.14
CA PRO A 3 -6.34 -11.67 -11.58
C PRO A 3 -6.82 -11.77 -10.12
N ALA A 4 -7.58 -12.81 -9.79
CA ALA A 4 -8.07 -13.04 -8.43
C ALA A 4 -6.94 -13.33 -7.42
N ASP A 5 -5.86 -14.00 -7.85
CA ASP A 5 -4.70 -14.26 -6.99
C ASP A 5 -3.90 -12.98 -6.74
N ALA A 6 -3.80 -12.11 -7.75
CA ALA A 6 -3.17 -10.79 -7.62
C ALA A 6 -3.93 -9.89 -6.64
N GLU A 7 -5.26 -9.82 -6.77
CA GLU A 7 -6.13 -9.08 -5.86
C GLU A 7 -5.94 -9.56 -4.41
N LYS A 8 -6.01 -10.87 -4.19
CA LYS A 8 -5.84 -11.48 -2.87
C LYS A 8 -4.46 -11.17 -2.27
N SER A 9 -3.41 -11.20 -3.10
CA SER A 9 -2.06 -10.85 -2.68
C SER A 9 -1.99 -9.40 -2.17
N ILE A 10 -2.60 -8.46 -2.90
CA ILE A 10 -2.59 -7.04 -2.55
C ILE A 10 -3.41 -6.77 -1.29
N VAL A 11 -4.59 -7.37 -1.17
CA VAL A 11 -5.40 -7.29 0.06
C VAL A 11 -4.60 -7.81 1.25
N SER A 12 -3.91 -8.95 1.12
CA SER A 12 -3.07 -9.49 2.19
C SER A 12 -1.93 -8.55 2.58
N ILE A 13 -1.24 -7.97 1.59
CA ILE A 13 -0.13 -7.03 1.86
C ILE A 13 -0.64 -5.81 2.64
N VAL A 14 -1.78 -5.23 2.24
CA VAL A 14 -2.36 -4.05 2.90
C VAL A 14 -2.86 -4.39 4.30
N ASP A 15 -3.52 -5.53 4.48
CA ASP A 15 -3.97 -6.01 5.80
C ASP A 15 -2.80 -6.23 6.77
N GLU A 16 -1.73 -6.87 6.30
CA GLU A 16 -0.54 -7.09 7.12
C GLU A 16 0.16 -5.76 7.45
N THR A 17 0.15 -4.82 6.51
CA THR A 17 0.71 -3.48 6.70
C THR A 17 -0.05 -2.72 7.79
N THR A 18 -1.38 -2.68 7.72
CA THR A 18 -2.18 -2.00 8.75
C THR A 18 -2.04 -2.63 10.13
N ARG A 19 -1.95 -3.97 10.21
CA ARG A 19 -1.67 -4.69 11.47
C ARG A 19 -0.30 -4.35 12.04
N SER A 20 0.72 -4.19 11.20
CA SER A 20 2.09 -3.84 11.65
C SER A 20 2.19 -2.45 12.28
N VAL A 21 1.38 -1.50 11.80
CA VAL A 21 1.30 -0.13 12.32
C VAL A 21 0.35 -0.04 13.51
N GLY A 22 -0.73 -0.83 13.50
CA GLY A 22 -1.79 -0.80 14.50
C GLY A 22 -2.74 0.40 14.35
N GLY A 23 -3.69 0.52 15.29
CA GLY A 23 -4.73 1.55 15.26
C GLY A 23 -5.96 1.14 14.45
N HIS A 24 -6.89 2.09 14.29
CA HIS A 24 -8.10 1.90 13.52
C HIS A 24 -7.95 2.46 12.11
N TRP A 25 -8.44 1.69 11.13
CA TRP A 25 -8.32 1.97 9.72
C TRP A 25 -9.69 1.84 9.06
N THR A 26 -9.99 2.79 8.18
CA THR A 26 -11.22 2.79 7.40
C THR A 26 -10.85 2.64 5.92
N VAL A 27 -11.65 1.87 5.17
CA VAL A 27 -11.48 1.75 3.72
C VAL A 27 -11.80 3.09 3.07
N TYR A 28 -10.81 3.66 2.39
CA TYR A 28 -10.98 4.87 1.59
C TYR A 28 -11.35 4.53 0.14
N SER A 29 -10.72 3.47 -0.39
CA SER A 29 -11.01 2.91 -1.71
C SER A 29 -10.94 1.41 -1.63
N GLU A 30 -11.99 0.74 -2.10
CA GLU A 30 -12.05 -0.72 -2.24
C GLU A 30 -10.99 -1.21 -3.25
N PRO A 31 -10.55 -2.48 -3.17
CA PRO A 31 -9.64 -3.07 -4.14
C PRO A 31 -10.23 -2.98 -5.54
N THR A 32 -9.58 -2.24 -6.43
CA THR A 32 -10.05 -2.03 -7.80
C THR A 32 -8.94 -2.36 -8.78
N ALA A 33 -9.27 -3.14 -9.82
CA ALA A 33 -8.38 -3.44 -10.93
C ALA A 33 -8.63 -2.46 -12.09
N GLU A 34 -7.58 -1.82 -12.58
CA GLU A 34 -7.60 -0.90 -13.72
C GLU A 34 -6.59 -1.37 -14.76
N SER A 35 -6.88 -1.18 -16.05
CA SER A 35 -5.92 -1.51 -17.10
C SER A 35 -4.69 -0.61 -17.01
N CYS A 36 -3.50 -1.22 -17.09
CA CYS A 36 -2.24 -0.50 -17.07
C CYS A 36 -1.75 -0.27 -18.50
N ALA A 37 -1.87 0.96 -19.00
CA ALA A 37 -1.47 1.28 -20.38
C ALA A 37 0.05 1.18 -20.62
N GLU A 38 0.87 1.18 -19.56
CA GLU A 38 2.33 1.06 -19.64
C GLU A 38 2.85 -0.37 -19.43
N ALA A 39 1.96 -1.34 -19.19
CA ALA A 39 2.33 -2.74 -19.19
C ALA A 39 2.58 -3.20 -20.64
N ALA A 40 3.60 -4.04 -20.84
CA ALA A 40 3.90 -4.61 -22.16
C ALA A 40 2.82 -5.59 -22.65
N ASP A 41 2.01 -6.11 -21.71
CA ASP A 41 0.87 -7.00 -21.91
C ASP A 41 -0.42 -6.34 -21.39
N ASP A 42 -1.55 -7.05 -21.39
CA ASP A 42 -2.86 -6.68 -20.82
C ASP A 42 -2.84 -6.58 -19.27
N GLY A 43 -1.78 -5.98 -18.73
CA GLY A 43 -1.51 -5.85 -17.31
C GLY A 43 -2.58 -5.02 -16.59
N LEU A 44 -2.86 -5.41 -15.36
CA LEU A 44 -3.79 -4.74 -14.46
C LEU A 44 -3.01 -4.08 -13.32
N THR A 45 -3.34 -2.83 -13.05
CA THR A 45 -2.97 -2.14 -11.80
C THR A 45 -4.07 -2.36 -10.78
N TYR A 46 -3.69 -2.75 -9.58
CA TYR A 46 -4.63 -2.90 -8.47
C TYR A 46 -4.39 -1.81 -7.43
N THR A 47 -5.46 -1.11 -7.06
CA THR A 47 -5.42 -0.03 -6.07
C THR A 47 -6.29 -0.42 -4.87
N TYR A 48 -5.71 -0.38 -3.67
CA TYR A 48 -6.43 -0.55 -2.41
C TYR A 48 -5.91 0.43 -1.37
N ILE A 49 -6.79 1.28 -0.81
CA ILE A 49 -6.38 2.38 0.07
C ILE A 49 -7.18 2.33 1.38
N LEU A 50 -6.46 2.18 2.48
CA LEU A 50 -7.00 2.38 3.83
C LEU A 50 -6.43 3.67 4.41
N MET A 51 -7.28 4.38 5.15
CA MET A 51 -6.91 5.58 5.87
C MET A 51 -6.94 5.29 7.37
N GLN A 52 -5.88 5.66 8.07
CA GLN A 52 -5.86 5.56 9.52
C GLN A 52 -6.74 6.67 10.11
N ASP A 53 -7.61 6.32 11.04
CA ASP A 53 -8.58 7.27 11.62
C ASP A 53 -7.89 8.37 12.45
N ALA A 54 -6.72 8.05 13.01
CA ALA A 54 -5.87 8.97 13.74
C ALA A 54 -4.39 8.69 13.41
N PRO A 55 -3.53 9.73 13.41
CA PRO A 55 -2.09 9.53 13.20
C PRO A 55 -1.48 8.64 14.28
N PRO A 56 -0.46 7.84 13.94
CA PRO A 56 0.22 7.00 14.91
C PRO A 56 0.97 7.87 15.93
N THR A 57 1.07 7.39 17.17
CA THR A 57 1.78 8.10 18.25
C THR A 57 3.25 8.34 17.90
N ASP A 58 3.87 7.42 17.17
CA ASP A 58 5.23 7.55 16.64
C ASP A 58 5.23 7.29 15.13
N PRO A 59 5.12 8.34 14.30
CA PRO A 59 5.13 8.22 12.85
C PRO A 59 6.42 7.62 12.28
N ALA A 60 7.57 7.88 12.91
CA ALA A 60 8.84 7.35 12.42
C ALA A 60 8.91 5.83 12.63
N LYS A 61 8.45 5.36 13.80
CA LYS A 61 8.34 3.92 14.07
C LYS A 61 7.32 3.23 13.16
N ALA A 62 6.19 3.88 12.88
CA ALA A 62 5.20 3.35 11.95
C ALA A 62 5.79 3.18 10.54
N VAL A 63 6.49 4.20 10.02
CA VAL A 63 7.16 4.12 8.70
C VAL A 63 8.20 2.99 8.69
N ALA A 64 9.04 2.90 9.73
CA ALA A 64 10.05 1.84 9.82
C ALA A 64 9.43 0.43 9.84
N ALA A 65 8.29 0.25 10.51
CA ALA A 65 7.59 -1.04 10.52
C ALA A 65 7.09 -1.44 9.13
N VAL A 66 6.51 -0.49 8.38
CA VAL A 66 6.06 -0.72 6.99
C VAL A 66 7.24 -1.07 6.09
N GLU A 67 8.35 -0.32 6.19
CA GLU A 67 9.54 -0.56 5.37
C GLU A 67 10.15 -1.94 5.60
N GLN A 68 10.25 -2.37 6.87
CA GLN A 68 10.75 -3.73 7.17
C GLN A 68 9.81 -4.80 6.62
N LEU A 69 8.49 -4.68 6.85
CA LEU A 69 7.52 -5.64 6.35
C LEU A 69 7.58 -5.79 4.82
N TRP A 70 7.66 -4.68 4.10
CA TRP A 70 7.69 -4.69 2.65
C TRP A 70 9.01 -5.25 2.12
N LYS A 71 10.13 -4.91 2.76
CA LYS A 71 11.43 -5.49 2.45
C LYS A 71 11.44 -7.01 2.63
N ASP A 72 10.87 -7.51 3.72
CA ASP A 72 10.78 -8.95 4.00
C ASP A 72 9.90 -9.70 2.98
N LYS A 73 8.97 -8.98 2.35
CA LYS A 73 8.14 -9.47 1.23
C LYS A 73 8.76 -9.28 -0.15
N GLY A 74 9.97 -8.73 -0.24
CA GLY A 74 10.66 -8.45 -1.52
C GLY A 74 10.11 -7.24 -2.28
N ILE A 75 9.28 -6.40 -1.63
CA ILE A 75 8.74 -5.18 -2.22
C ILE A 75 9.76 -4.06 -2.05
N THR A 76 10.16 -3.46 -3.16
CA THR A 76 11.06 -2.29 -3.15
C THR A 76 10.25 -1.02 -2.91
N SER A 77 10.61 -0.25 -1.89
CA SER A 77 9.95 1.01 -1.56
C SER A 77 10.94 2.16 -1.48
N GLN A 78 10.45 3.36 -1.74
CA GLN A 78 11.19 4.60 -1.50
C GLN A 78 10.33 5.53 -0.65
N GLN A 79 10.93 6.18 0.33
CA GLN A 79 10.21 7.18 1.11
C GLN A 79 9.81 8.34 0.22
N TYR A 80 8.52 8.66 0.22
CA TYR A 80 8.02 9.85 -0.44
C TYR A 80 8.54 11.08 0.30
N ARG A 81 9.57 11.74 -0.26
CA ARG A 81 10.07 13.01 0.26
C ARG A 81 9.06 14.10 -0.06
N ARG A 82 8.29 14.52 0.95
CA ARG A 82 7.51 15.75 0.85
C ARG A 82 8.43 16.97 0.83
N GLU A 83 8.42 17.71 -0.27
CA GLU A 83 8.51 19.17 -0.16
C GLU A 83 7.31 19.66 0.69
N PRO A 84 7.48 20.70 1.52
CA PRO A 84 6.56 20.97 2.62
C PRO A 84 5.19 21.43 2.12
N ARG A 85 4.22 20.50 2.01
CA ARG A 85 2.79 20.78 2.16
C ARG A 85 2.10 19.68 2.97
N THR A 86 1.54 20.15 4.08
CA THR A 86 0.61 19.57 5.06
C THR A 86 -0.25 18.39 4.57
N ARG A 87 -0.35 17.36 5.43
CA ARG A 87 -1.34 16.25 5.48
C ARG A 87 -0.81 14.88 5.03
N SER A 88 -0.19 14.12 5.93
CA SER A 88 0.33 12.75 5.69
C SER A 88 -0.77 11.81 5.17
N SER A 89 -0.45 11.09 4.09
CA SER A 89 -1.23 9.99 3.53
C SER A 89 -0.25 8.84 3.29
N VAL A 90 -0.63 7.63 3.67
CA VAL A 90 0.10 6.40 3.28
C VAL A 90 -0.63 5.84 2.08
N SER A 91 0.05 5.72 0.94
CA SER A 91 -0.48 5.13 -0.28
C SER A 91 0.44 3.99 -0.67
N ALA A 92 -0.11 2.77 -0.74
CA ALA A 92 0.57 1.62 -1.32
C ALA A 92 0.06 1.47 -2.76
N ALA A 93 0.97 1.53 -3.73
CA ALA A 93 0.69 1.17 -5.12
C ALA A 93 1.61 0.01 -5.45
N VAL A 94 1.03 -1.17 -5.72
CA VAL A 94 1.76 -2.34 -6.16
C VAL A 94 1.37 -2.59 -7.61
N ALA A 95 2.29 -2.30 -8.53
CA ALA A 95 2.13 -2.68 -9.93
C ALA A 95 2.53 -4.16 -10.06
N ALA A 96 1.61 -5.00 -10.54
CA ALA A 96 1.92 -6.35 -10.98
C ALA A 96 2.18 -6.31 -12.49
N LEU A 97 3.36 -6.79 -12.91
CA LEU A 97 3.71 -7.01 -14.32
C LEU A 97 3.17 -8.37 -14.78
#